data_AF-A0A9D6EGH2-F1
#
_entry.id   AF-A0A9D6EGH2-F1
#
_cell.length_a   1.000
_cell.length_b   1.000
_cell.length_c   1.000
_cell.angle_alpha   90.00
_cell.angle_beta   90.00
_cell.angle_gamma   90.00
#
_symmetry.space_group_name_H-M   'P 1'
#
loop_
_entity.id
_entity.type
_entity.pdbx_description
1 polymer ?
#
loop_
_entity_poly.entity_id
_entity_poly.type
_entity_poly.pdbx_seq_one_letter_code
_entity_poly.pdbx_strand_id
1 'polypeptide(L)'
;MAVIKIDRTKFIMSFNQLQLTISDLVAQDNSSVADHLFLSKQLSAQIDKLPDYFRKIKVAFLSNFTLLGLPEVFRIRTLFHNIWADTYLGPYSQHIQEILNPGSGLYKFQPELIYFLVDQPGSDEDQINELVGNLSVKGFKVKLIWGSAIKEKFPDHWQTKYKELGDLRLAPQAFPDF
;
A
#
# COMPACT_ATOMS: atom_id res chain seq x y z
N MET A 1 1.37 18.96 -19.97
CA MET A 1 0.81 17.59 -19.99
C MET A 1 -0.65 17.68 -19.59
N ALA A 2 -1.55 17.04 -20.33
CA ALA A 2 -2.97 17.01 -19.98
C ALA A 2 -3.16 16.14 -18.73
N VAL A 3 -3.88 16.66 -17.72
CA VAL A 3 -4.27 15.90 -16.54
C VAL A 3 -5.50 15.08 -16.91
N ILE A 4 -5.43 13.75 -16.81
CA ILE A 4 -6.65 12.94 -16.82
C ILE A 4 -7.41 13.28 -15.53
N LYS A 5 -8.47 14.08 -15.67
CA LYS A 5 -9.48 14.19 -14.62
C LYS A 5 -10.39 13.00 -14.76
N ILE A 6 -10.33 12.08 -13.79
CA ILE A 6 -11.35 11.04 -13.67
C ILE A 6 -12.69 11.75 -13.48
N ASP A 7 -13.61 11.50 -14.41
CA ASP A 7 -14.99 11.94 -14.25
C ASP A 7 -15.69 11.09 -13.20
N ARG A 8 -15.67 11.58 -11.95
CA ARG A 8 -16.29 10.93 -10.79
C ARG A 8 -17.82 10.98 -10.82
N THR A 9 -18.44 11.65 -11.81
CA THR A 9 -19.89 11.69 -11.98
C THR A 9 -20.45 10.45 -12.70
N LYS A 10 -19.60 9.68 -13.38
CA LYS A 10 -19.97 8.36 -13.91
C LYS A 10 -20.08 7.36 -12.76
N PHE A 11 -21.30 6.91 -12.47
CA PHE A 11 -21.62 6.20 -11.24
C PHE A 11 -21.07 4.76 -11.18
N ILE A 12 -20.87 4.08 -12.32
CA ILE A 12 -20.37 2.70 -12.37
C ILE A 12 -19.55 2.50 -13.65
N MET A 13 -18.27 2.15 -13.51
CA MET A 13 -17.43 1.68 -14.62
C MET A 13 -17.52 0.16 -14.73
N SER A 14 -17.50 -0.40 -15.94
CA SER A 14 -17.27 -1.84 -16.12
C SER A 14 -15.83 -2.21 -15.75
N PHE A 15 -15.56 -3.49 -15.49
CA PHE A 15 -14.19 -3.95 -15.19
C PHE A 15 -13.18 -3.55 -16.27
N ASN A 16 -13.54 -3.72 -17.56
CA ASN A 16 -12.67 -3.32 -18.68
C ASN A 16 -12.41 -1.81 -18.70
N GLN A 17 -13.42 -1.00 -18.40
CA GLN A 17 -13.26 0.45 -18.29
C GLN A 17 -12.36 0.83 -17.11
N LEU A 18 -12.51 0.15 -15.96
CA LEU A 18 -11.62 0.35 -14.81
C LEU A 18 -10.18 -0.01 -15.14
N GLN A 19 -9.96 -1.15 -15.80
CA GLN A 19 -8.62 -1.60 -16.16
C GLN A 19 -7.93 -0.62 -17.12
N LEU A 20 -8.63 -0.15 -18.16
CA LEU A 20 -8.11 0.89 -19.06
C LEU A 20 -7.80 2.18 -18.31
N THR A 21 -8.73 2.65 -17.47
CA THR A 21 -8.54 3.87 -16.67
C THR A 21 -7.33 3.76 -15.74
N ILE A 22 -7.15 2.62 -15.09
CA ILE A 22 -6.01 2.35 -14.20
C ILE A 22 -4.71 2.31 -15.00
N SER A 23 -4.72 1.70 -16.19
CA SER A 23 -3.56 1.66 -17.08
C SER A 23 -3.10 3.06 -17.48
N ASP A 24 -4.04 3.92 -17.91
CA ASP A 24 -3.74 5.30 -18.27
C ASP A 24 -3.25 6.12 -17.07
N LEU A 25 -3.89 5.93 -15.91
CA LEU A 25 -3.55 6.61 -14.65
C LEU A 25 -2.11 6.29 -14.20
N VAL A 26 -1.72 5.02 -14.26
CA VAL A 26 -0.39 4.56 -13.84
C VAL A 26 0.68 5.01 -14.84
N ALA A 27 0.36 5.03 -16.14
CA ALA A 27 1.31 5.42 -17.18
C ALA A 27 1.68 6.92 -17.18
N GLN A 28 0.79 7.82 -16.72
CA GLN A 28 1.01 9.27 -16.82
C GLN A 28 1.68 9.91 -15.60
N ASP A 29 1.92 9.14 -14.53
CA ASP A 29 2.61 9.50 -13.27
C ASP A 29 2.16 10.83 -12.59
N ASN A 30 1.01 11.38 -12.97
CA ASN A 30 0.46 12.65 -12.51
C ASN A 30 -0.91 12.51 -11.82
N SER A 31 -1.20 11.33 -11.26
CA SER A 31 -2.48 11.01 -10.63
C SER A 31 -2.57 11.41 -9.16
N SER A 32 -3.76 11.85 -8.72
CA SER A 32 -4.00 12.23 -7.32
C SER A 32 -4.36 11.02 -6.46
N VAL A 33 -4.06 11.05 -5.15
CA VAL A 33 -4.48 9.98 -4.21
C VAL A 33 -5.99 9.78 -4.23
N ALA A 34 -6.76 10.85 -4.41
CA ALA A 34 -8.21 10.78 -4.51
C ALA A 34 -8.69 9.94 -5.72
N ASP A 35 -7.93 9.94 -6.81
CA ASP A 35 -8.22 9.11 -7.99
C ASP A 35 -7.96 7.63 -7.68
N HIS A 36 -6.85 7.32 -7.02
CA HIS A 36 -6.53 5.96 -6.54
C HIS A 36 -7.59 5.44 -5.56
N LEU A 37 -8.02 6.25 -4.60
CA LEU A 37 -9.07 5.90 -3.63
C LEU A 37 -10.40 5.61 -4.33
N PHE A 38 -10.79 6.48 -5.27
CA PHE A 38 -12.03 6.32 -6.02
C PHE A 38 -12.01 5.02 -6.84
N LEU A 39 -10.94 4.78 -7.60
CA LEU A 39 -10.78 3.58 -8.41
C LEU A 39 -10.70 2.32 -7.55
N SER A 40 -9.99 2.37 -6.41
CA SER A 40 -9.85 1.22 -5.50
C SER A 40 -11.21 0.80 -4.96
N LYS A 41 -12.06 1.77 -4.61
CA LYS A 41 -13.45 1.51 -4.17
C LYS A 41 -14.28 0.86 -5.29
N GLN A 42 -14.21 1.38 -6.51
CA GLN A 42 -14.95 0.84 -7.66
C GLN A 42 -14.50 -0.59 -8.00
N LEU A 43 -13.19 -0.83 -7.96
CA LEU A 43 -12.57 -2.11 -8.25
C LEU A 43 -12.90 -3.17 -7.19
N SER A 44 -12.90 -2.79 -5.91
CA SER A 44 -13.23 -3.71 -4.80
C SER A 44 -14.66 -4.24 -4.89
N ALA A 45 -15.59 -3.47 -5.48
CA ALA A 45 -16.95 -3.90 -5.77
C ALA A 45 -17.06 -4.88 -6.96
N GLN A 46 -15.95 -5.16 -7.66
CA GLN A 46 -15.90 -5.98 -8.88
C GLN A 46 -14.89 -7.13 -8.78
N ILE A 47 -14.50 -7.51 -7.56
CA ILE A 47 -13.53 -8.59 -7.33
C ILE A 47 -13.95 -9.92 -7.99
N ASP A 48 -15.25 -10.21 -8.02
CA ASP A 48 -15.79 -11.43 -8.63
C ASP A 48 -15.70 -11.43 -10.17
N LYS A 49 -15.39 -10.28 -10.77
CA LYS A 49 -15.21 -10.12 -12.22
C LYS A 49 -13.75 -10.15 -12.64
N LEU A 50 -12.82 -10.39 -11.72
CA LEU A 50 -11.40 -10.51 -12.03
C LEU A 50 -11.17 -11.70 -12.97
N PRO A 51 -10.45 -11.52 -14.09
CA PRO A 51 -10.07 -12.61 -14.97
C PRO A 51 -9.23 -13.67 -14.25
N ASP A 52 -9.35 -14.94 -14.66
CA ASP A 52 -8.67 -16.07 -14.02
C ASP A 52 -7.13 -15.98 -14.07
N TYR A 53 -6.58 -15.21 -15.02
CA TYR A 53 -5.14 -15.00 -15.13
C TYR A 53 -4.59 -14.02 -14.08
N PHE A 54 -5.45 -13.33 -13.32
CA PHE A 54 -4.98 -12.43 -12.26
C PHE A 54 -4.39 -13.24 -11.11
N ARG A 55 -3.15 -12.91 -10.75
CA ARG A 55 -2.55 -13.45 -9.53
C ARG A 55 -3.14 -12.73 -8.33
N LYS A 56 -3.76 -13.48 -7.40
CA LYS A 56 -4.25 -12.94 -6.13
C LYS A 56 -3.17 -13.08 -5.08
N ILE A 57 -2.86 -11.99 -4.39
CA ILE A 57 -1.92 -11.98 -3.26
C ILE A 57 -2.52 -11.28 -2.05
N LYS A 58 -2.07 -11.69 -0.86
CA LYS A 58 -2.39 -11.00 0.40
C LYS A 58 -1.19 -10.21 0.91
N VAL A 59 -1.35 -8.90 1.08
CA VAL A 59 -0.29 -8.00 1.52
C VAL A 59 -0.70 -7.26 2.79
N ALA A 60 0.12 -7.33 3.83
CA ALA A 60 -0.08 -6.56 5.05
C ALA A 60 0.84 -5.35 5.11
N PHE A 61 0.33 -4.25 5.65
CA PHE A 61 1.09 -3.04 5.97
C PHE A 61 1.07 -2.83 7.47
N LEU A 62 2.25 -2.78 8.07
CA LEU A 62 2.46 -2.44 9.47
C LEU A 62 3.27 -1.16 9.57
N SER A 63 2.96 -0.30 10.53
CA SER A 63 3.72 0.93 10.74
C SER A 63 3.61 1.52 12.14
N ASN A 64 4.57 2.38 12.48
CA ASN A 64 4.53 3.26 13.66
C ASN A 64 3.98 4.67 13.35
N PHE A 65 3.59 4.92 12.09
CA PHE A 65 2.96 6.16 11.63
C PHE A 65 1.77 5.87 10.71
N THR A 66 1.01 6.91 10.37
CA THR A 66 -0.21 6.79 9.57
C THR A 66 0.11 6.45 8.11
N LEU A 67 -0.61 5.49 7.50
CA LEU A 67 -0.45 5.07 6.10
C LEU A 67 -1.73 5.25 5.27
N LEU A 68 -2.47 6.35 5.49
CA LEU A 68 -3.74 6.60 4.82
C LEU A 68 -3.59 6.59 3.29
N GLY A 69 -4.40 5.77 2.60
CA GLY A 69 -4.43 5.69 1.14
C GLY A 69 -3.35 4.79 0.53
N LEU A 70 -2.33 4.37 1.28
CA LEU A 70 -1.28 3.49 0.78
C LEU A 70 -1.83 2.15 0.28
N PRO A 71 -2.62 1.39 1.08
CA PRO A 71 -3.15 0.11 0.62
C PRO A 71 -3.96 0.24 -0.68
N GLU A 72 -4.70 1.32 -0.84
CA GLU A 72 -5.50 1.60 -2.04
C GLU A 72 -4.63 1.94 -3.25
N VAL A 73 -3.64 2.82 -3.10
CA VAL A 73 -2.67 3.13 -4.17
C VAL A 73 -1.92 1.85 -4.59
N PHE A 74 -1.49 1.05 -3.63
CA PHE A 74 -0.80 -0.22 -3.89
C PHE A 74 -1.67 -1.19 -4.68
N ARG A 75 -2.95 -1.33 -4.30
CA ARG A 75 -3.92 -2.16 -5.03
C ARG A 75 -4.10 -1.71 -6.48
N ILE A 76 -4.22 -0.40 -6.72
CA ILE A 76 -4.34 0.13 -8.07
C ILE A 76 -3.08 -0.13 -8.90
N ARG A 77 -1.91 0.07 -8.31
CA ARG A 77 -0.63 -0.17 -9.00
C ARG A 77 -0.38 -1.64 -9.29
N THR A 78 -0.71 -2.53 -8.37
CA THR A 78 -0.60 -3.98 -8.61
C THR A 78 -1.55 -4.47 -9.70
N LEU A 79 -2.73 -3.87 -9.82
CA LEU A 79 -3.68 -4.23 -10.88
C LEU A 79 -3.10 -4.00 -12.28
N PHE A 80 -2.27 -2.96 -12.46
CA PHE A 80 -1.55 -2.71 -13.71
C PHE A 80 -0.67 -3.91 -14.13
N HIS A 81 -0.17 -4.67 -13.16
CA HIS A 81 0.64 -5.86 -13.36
C HIS A 81 -0.17 -7.16 -13.36
N ASN A 82 -1.50 -7.09 -13.52
CA ASN A 82 -2.41 -8.23 -13.39
C ASN A 82 -2.33 -8.95 -12.03
N ILE A 83 -2.02 -8.20 -10.97
CA ILE A 83 -1.98 -8.69 -9.60
C ILE A 83 -3.13 -8.06 -8.82
N TRP A 84 -3.98 -8.88 -8.23
CA TRP A 84 -4.95 -8.44 -7.23
C TRP A 84 -4.31 -8.53 -5.84
N ALA A 85 -4.01 -7.38 -5.25
CA ALA A 85 -3.57 -7.31 -3.86
C ALA A 85 -4.77 -7.07 -2.94
N ASP A 86 -5.15 -8.12 -2.21
CA ASP A 86 -5.93 -7.94 -0.99
C ASP A 86 -5.01 -7.40 0.10
N THR A 87 -5.45 -6.36 0.79
CA THR A 87 -4.55 -5.59 1.66
C THR A 87 -5.09 -5.50 3.07
N TYR A 88 -4.23 -5.74 4.04
CA TYR A 88 -4.49 -5.49 5.45
C TYR A 88 -3.64 -4.33 5.94
N LEU A 89 -4.25 -3.37 6.63
CA LEU A 89 -3.53 -2.29 7.32
C LEU A 89 -3.64 -2.53 8.83
N GLY A 90 -2.49 -2.72 9.48
CA GLY A 90 -2.43 -2.85 10.93
C GLY A 90 -2.97 -1.59 11.62
N PRO A 91 -3.58 -1.71 12.82
CA PRO A 91 -4.07 -0.55 13.54
C PRO A 91 -2.93 0.42 13.88
N TYR A 92 -3.25 1.71 13.90
CA TYR A 92 -2.28 2.78 14.11
C TYR A 92 -1.46 2.55 15.38
N SER A 93 -0.13 2.57 15.24
CA SER A 93 0.85 2.38 16.32
C SER A 93 0.69 1.08 17.13
N GLN A 94 0.03 0.06 16.58
CA GLN A 94 -0.11 -1.27 17.19
C GLN A 94 0.70 -2.36 16.48
N HIS A 95 1.66 -1.98 15.64
CA HIS A 95 2.50 -2.94 14.89
C HIS A 95 3.18 -3.97 15.80
N ILE A 96 3.71 -3.56 16.96
CA ILE A 96 4.32 -4.51 17.92
C ILE A 96 3.27 -5.51 18.41
N GLN A 97 2.07 -5.05 18.77
CA GLN A 97 0.99 -5.92 19.24
C GLN A 97 0.51 -6.87 18.14
N GLU A 98 0.40 -6.38 16.89
CA GLU A 98 0.05 -7.20 15.73
C GLU A 98 1.06 -8.34 15.51
N ILE A 99 2.35 -8.09 15.77
CA ILE A 99 3.42 -9.09 15.64
C ILE A 99 3.45 -10.06 16.82
N LEU A 100 3.32 -9.56 18.06
CA LEU A 100 3.48 -10.39 19.25
C LEU A 100 2.24 -11.25 19.55
N ASN A 101 1.03 -10.80 19.20
CA ASN A 101 -0.22 -11.51 19.48
C ASN A 101 -0.61 -12.45 18.33
N PRO A 102 -0.55 -13.78 18.47
CA PRO A 102 -0.98 -14.72 17.41
C PRO A 102 -2.47 -14.62 17.04
N GLY A 103 -3.30 -14.00 17.88
CA GLY A 103 -4.72 -13.74 17.61
C GLY A 103 -5.00 -12.40 16.90
N SER A 104 -3.96 -11.67 16.49
CA SER A 104 -4.06 -10.35 15.84
C SER A 104 -4.69 -10.40 14.45
N GLY A 105 -4.99 -9.23 13.88
CA GLY A 105 -5.53 -9.15 12.53
C GLY A 105 -4.56 -9.67 11.48
N LEU A 106 -3.25 -9.44 11.67
CA LEU A 106 -2.16 -9.90 10.82
C LEU A 106 -2.20 -11.42 10.64
N TYR A 107 -2.22 -12.18 11.74
CA TYR A 107 -2.23 -13.64 11.66
C TYR A 107 -3.54 -14.19 11.12
N LYS A 108 -4.67 -13.56 11.43
CA LYS A 108 -5.98 -13.93 10.85
C LYS A 108 -6.04 -13.68 9.35
N PHE A 109 -5.43 -12.59 8.90
CA PHE A 109 -5.38 -12.23 7.48
C PHE A 109 -4.51 -13.20 6.67
N GLN A 110 -3.43 -13.72 7.28
CA GLN A 110 -2.45 -14.62 6.66
C GLN A 110 -1.82 -14.01 5.39
N PRO A 111 -1.09 -12.88 5.52
CA PRO A 111 -0.43 -12.25 4.38
C PRO A 111 0.70 -13.13 3.82
N GLU A 112 0.89 -13.09 2.50
CA GLU A 112 2.07 -13.63 1.84
C GLU A 112 3.28 -12.71 1.96
N LEU A 113 3.02 -11.40 2.05
CA LEU A 113 4.03 -10.35 2.16
C LEU A 113 3.60 -9.32 3.19
N ILE A 114 4.53 -8.93 4.06
CA ILE A 114 4.36 -7.87 5.05
C ILE A 114 5.32 -6.73 4.70
N TYR A 115 4.79 -5.55 4.40
CA TYR A 115 5.57 -4.32 4.43
C TYR A 115 5.52 -3.76 5.84
N PHE A 116 6.69 -3.62 6.48
CA PHE A 116 6.82 -3.00 7.78
C PHE A 116 7.55 -1.67 7.65
N LEU A 117 6.82 -0.57 7.82
CA LEU A 117 7.31 0.79 7.62
C LEU A 117 7.58 1.44 8.97
N VAL A 118 8.83 1.83 9.23
CA VAL A 118 9.24 2.42 10.51
C VAL A 118 9.86 3.79 10.28
N ASP A 119 9.28 4.83 10.87
CA ASP A 119 9.82 6.19 10.85
C ASP A 119 9.99 6.70 12.29
N GLN A 120 11.21 6.64 12.82
CA GLN A 120 11.58 7.35 14.04
C GLN A 120 13.10 7.41 14.21
N PRO A 121 13.69 8.59 14.49
CA PRO A 121 14.99 8.67 15.13
C PRO A 121 14.87 8.09 16.54
N GLY A 122 15.65 7.05 16.86
CA GLY A 122 15.63 6.39 18.17
C GLY A 122 14.71 5.17 18.29
N SER A 123 14.14 4.68 17.18
CA SER A 123 13.65 3.29 17.16
C SER A 123 14.85 2.38 17.45
N ASP A 124 14.71 1.46 18.41
CA ASP A 124 15.75 0.47 18.68
C ASP A 124 15.82 -0.47 17.47
N GLU A 125 16.86 -0.30 16.65
CA GLU A 125 17.07 -1.08 15.44
C GLU A 125 17.15 -2.57 15.75
N ASP A 126 17.72 -2.95 16.90
CA ASP A 126 17.80 -4.33 17.34
C ASP A 126 16.40 -4.87 17.65
N GLN A 127 15.56 -4.09 18.33
CA GLN A 127 14.16 -4.48 18.60
C GLN A 127 13.36 -4.68 17.31
N ILE A 128 13.49 -3.77 16.34
CA ILE A 128 12.78 -3.89 15.05
C ILE A 128 13.27 -5.12 14.28
N ASN A 129 14.59 -5.35 14.25
CA ASN A 129 15.17 -6.53 13.61
C ASN A 129 14.72 -7.83 14.28
N GLU A 130 14.59 -7.84 15.61
CA GLU A 130 14.04 -8.99 16.35
C GLU A 130 12.58 -9.26 15.95
N LEU A 131 11.74 -8.22 15.87
CA LEU A 131 10.35 -8.35 15.43
C LEU A 131 10.24 -8.91 13.99
N VAL A 132 11.09 -8.44 13.07
CA VAL A 132 11.19 -8.96 11.70
C VAL A 132 11.67 -10.41 11.69
N GLY A 133 12.65 -10.74 12.53
CA GLY A 133 13.13 -12.12 12.72
C GLY A 133 12.02 -13.05 13.20
N ASN A 134 11.24 -12.62 14.20
CA ASN A 134 10.11 -13.37 14.74
C ASN A 134 9.03 -13.66 13.68
N LEU A 135 8.71 -12.68 12.83
CA LEU A 135 7.80 -12.88 11.70
C LEU A 135 8.37 -13.87 10.66
N SER A 136 9.67 -13.75 10.37
CA SER A 136 10.36 -14.59 9.38
C SER A 136 10.43 -16.05 9.82
N VAL A 137 10.72 -16.32 11.11
CA VAL A 137 10.70 -17.66 11.70
C VAL A 137 9.30 -18.29 11.63
N LYS A 138 8.24 -17.47 11.69
CA LYS A 138 6.86 -17.91 11.51
C LYS A 138 6.46 -18.12 10.04
N GLY A 139 7.39 -17.94 9.09
CA GLY A 139 7.20 -18.19 7.67
C GLY A 139 6.66 -17.01 6.86
N PHE A 140 6.50 -15.83 7.48
CA PHE A 140 6.10 -14.64 6.74
C PHE A 140 7.27 -14.05 5.95
N LYS A 141 7.00 -13.57 4.73
CA LYS A 141 7.95 -12.74 4.00
C LYS A 141 7.77 -11.30 4.46
N VAL A 142 8.85 -10.67 4.94
CA VAL A 142 8.79 -9.31 5.48
C VAL A 142 9.75 -8.42 4.71
N LYS A 143 9.27 -7.24 4.31
CA LYS A 143 10.08 -6.15 3.77
C LYS A 143 10.06 -5.00 4.78
N LEU A 144 11.17 -4.80 5.47
CA LEU A 144 11.37 -3.66 6.34
C LEU A 144 11.74 -2.43 5.50
N ILE A 145 11.08 -1.30 5.78
CA ILE A 145 11.32 -0.01 5.12
C ILE A 145 11.50 1.06 6.19
N TRP A 146 12.67 1.69 6.18
CA TRP A 146 12.97 2.80 7.07
C TRP A 146 12.56 4.14 6.45
N GLY A 147 11.85 4.97 7.20
CA GLY A 147 11.46 6.31 6.78
C GLY A 147 12.66 7.21 6.43
N SER A 148 13.81 7.00 7.09
CA SER A 148 15.09 7.66 6.73
C SER A 148 15.56 7.30 5.32
N ALA A 149 15.46 6.03 4.90
CA ALA A 149 15.82 5.62 3.55
C ALA A 149 14.87 6.23 2.50
N ILE A 150 13.59 6.41 2.85
CA ILE A 150 12.62 7.12 1.99
C ILE A 150 13.01 8.62 1.88
N LYS A 151 13.38 9.26 3.00
CA LYS A 151 13.83 10.66 3.03
C LYS A 151 15.02 10.93 2.12
N GLU A 152 16.02 10.06 2.15
CA GLU A 152 17.21 10.19 1.31
C GLU A 152 16.88 10.07 -0.17
N LYS A 153 15.96 9.14 -0.52
CA LYS A 153 15.56 8.90 -1.90
C LYS A 153 14.58 9.96 -2.44
N PHE A 154 13.79 10.58 -1.57
CA PHE A 154 12.72 11.54 -1.93
C PHE A 154 12.67 12.75 -0.98
N PRO A 155 13.70 13.62 -1.00
CA PRO A 155 13.84 14.72 -0.03
C PRO A 155 12.72 15.76 -0.10
N ASP A 156 12.20 16.04 -1.31
CA ASP A 156 11.18 17.07 -1.54
C ASP A 156 9.75 16.65 -1.13
N HIS A 157 9.54 15.35 -0.89
CA HIS A 157 8.21 14.79 -0.60
C HIS A 157 7.99 14.47 0.87
N TRP A 158 9.00 14.70 1.73
CA TRP A 158 8.97 14.28 3.11
C TRP A 158 8.47 15.34 4.11
N GLN A 159 8.60 16.63 3.81
CA GLN A 159 8.42 17.71 4.81
C GLN A 159 6.98 18.07 5.18
N THR A 160 5.94 17.41 4.66
CA THR A 160 4.56 17.72 5.07
C THR A 160 4.15 16.93 6.31
N LYS A 161 4.68 17.34 7.47
CA LYS A 161 4.05 17.07 8.77
C LYS A 161 2.65 17.72 8.78
N TYR A 162 1.62 16.90 8.56
CA TYR A 162 0.25 17.06 9.07
C TYR A 162 -0.70 18.13 8.51
N LYS A 163 -0.31 19.05 7.59
CA LYS A 163 -1.28 20.01 7.02
C LYS A 163 -2.01 19.52 5.76
N GLU A 164 -1.49 18.50 5.08
CA GLU A 164 -2.07 17.89 3.88
C GLU A 164 -2.03 16.36 4.01
N LEU A 165 -2.69 15.81 5.03
CA LEU A 165 -2.77 14.36 5.33
C LEU A 165 -3.41 13.49 4.22
N GLY A 166 -3.56 14.01 3.00
CA GLY A 166 -3.85 13.27 1.78
C GLY A 166 -2.62 12.95 0.92
N ASP A 167 -1.41 13.36 1.35
CA ASP A 167 -0.20 13.34 0.52
C ASP A 167 0.98 12.53 1.11
N LEU A 168 0.68 11.45 1.82
CA LEU A 168 1.55 10.24 1.75
C LEU A 168 1.38 9.60 0.36
N ARG A 169 1.65 10.40 -0.69
CA ARG A 169 1.98 9.90 -2.02
C ARG A 169 3.30 9.23 -1.85
N LEU A 170 3.25 7.94 -1.54
CA LEU A 170 4.37 7.07 -1.76
C LEU A 170 4.69 7.20 -3.23
N ALA A 171 5.78 7.92 -3.49
CA ALA A 171 6.37 7.95 -4.80
C ALA A 171 6.44 6.48 -5.24
N PRO A 172 5.88 6.08 -6.38
CA PRO A 172 5.77 4.67 -6.77
C PRO A 172 7.13 3.96 -6.77
N GLN A 173 8.14 4.73 -7.14
CA GLN A 173 9.58 4.56 -7.03
C GLN A 173 10.15 4.28 -5.61
N ALA A 174 9.38 4.46 -4.54
CA ALA A 174 9.70 4.07 -3.17
C ALA A 174 9.48 2.58 -2.90
N PHE A 175 8.77 1.89 -3.79
CA PHE A 175 8.70 0.44 -3.86
C PHE A 175 9.44 -0.03 -5.13
N PRO A 176 10.78 0.10 -5.18
CA PRO A 176 11.53 -0.57 -6.23
C PRO A 176 11.29 -2.07 -6.04
N ASP A 177 11.03 -2.77 -7.13
CA ASP A 177 10.83 -4.22 -7.22
C ASP A 177 9.37 -4.69 -7.01
N PHE A 178 8.59 -4.54 -8.08
CA PHE A 178 7.84 -5.66 -8.64
C PHE A 178 8.64 -6.28 -9.78
#